data_AF-A0A6J4L3N4-F1
#
_entry.id   AF-A0A6J4L3N4-F1
#
_cell.length_a   1.000
_cell.length_b   1.000
_cell.length_c   1.000
_cell.angle_alpha   90.00
_cell.angle_beta   90.00
_cell.angle_gamma   90.00
#
_symmetry.space_group_name_H-M   'P 1'
#
loop_
_entity.id
_entity.type
_entity.pdbx_description
1 polymer ?
#
loop_
_entity_poly.entity_id
_entity_poly.type
_entity_poly.pdbx_seq_one_letter_code
_entity_poly.pdbx_strand_id
1 'polypeptide(L)'
;MSHRLLRRPGAVAAAAALTLVLASCSSPSSTSAPPAPTSTGAGVPLVGTALQIPDALADGPFDEAREVQAPQGWSVSLWGRVDGARLAAWTPDDRLLVSRPDVGDVVLLTPGDGEPASSTLLSGLNQPHCPAFAGDTLYVAQSDRVDAYPYADGAVGDPQPVAGVLPDAKSDHLRGAYAH
;
A
#
# COMPACT_ATOMS: atom_id res chain seq x y z
N MET A 1 3.02 -53.85 71.82
CA MET A 1 2.88 -52.65 70.97
C MET A 1 2.76 -53.16 69.53
N SER A 2 1.62 -53.71 69.06
CA SER A 2 0.28 -53.12 68.90
C SER A 2 0.40 -51.82 68.09
N HIS A 3 -0.07 -51.63 66.85
CA HIS A 3 -1.19 -52.21 66.10
C HIS A 3 -1.00 -52.19 64.57
N ARG A 4 -1.48 -53.27 63.93
CA ARG A 4 -2.33 -53.37 62.71
C ARG A 4 -2.17 -52.41 61.52
N LEU A 5 -1.79 -53.03 60.39
CA LEU A 5 -2.39 -52.97 59.05
C LEU A 5 -3.60 -52.05 58.84
N LEU A 6 -3.55 -51.21 57.79
CA LEU A 6 -4.65 -51.04 56.84
C LEU A 6 -4.11 -51.05 55.39
N ARG A 7 -4.43 -52.13 54.67
CA ARG A 7 -4.46 -52.18 53.21
C ARG A 7 -5.65 -51.36 52.73
N ARG A 8 -5.51 -50.61 51.63
CA ARG A 8 -6.55 -50.49 50.58
C ARG A 8 -5.91 -50.14 49.22
N PRO A 9 -6.57 -50.51 48.10
CA PRO A 9 -5.90 -51.06 46.93
C PRO A 9 -5.99 -50.18 45.68
N GLY A 10 -5.14 -50.50 44.71
CA GLY A 10 -5.53 -50.58 43.30
C GLY A 10 -5.53 -49.28 42.51
N ALA A 11 -4.56 -49.16 41.60
CA ALA A 11 -4.87 -49.10 40.18
C ALA A 11 -3.61 -49.43 39.37
N VAL A 12 -3.77 -50.44 38.54
CA VAL A 12 -2.85 -50.92 37.52
C VAL A 12 -2.77 -49.87 36.41
N ALA A 13 -1.57 -49.60 35.88
CA ALA A 13 -1.39 -49.37 34.45
C ALA A 13 0.09 -49.56 34.11
N ALA A 14 0.37 -50.68 33.44
CA ALA A 14 1.67 -51.01 32.89
C ALA A 14 2.04 -50.02 31.76
N ALA A 15 3.20 -49.37 31.88
CA ALA A 15 3.82 -48.64 30.77
C ALA A 15 4.76 -49.60 30.04
N ALA A 16 4.24 -50.25 29.00
CA ALA A 16 5.07 -50.96 28.02
C ALA A 16 5.50 -49.97 26.95
N ALA A 17 6.82 -49.80 26.82
CA ALA A 17 7.45 -49.07 25.75
C ALA A 17 7.20 -49.77 24.41
N LEU A 18 6.80 -48.99 23.40
CA LEU A 18 6.78 -49.43 22.01
C LEU A 18 7.44 -48.33 21.16
N THR A 19 8.71 -48.54 20.85
CA THR A 19 9.46 -47.78 19.84
C THR A 19 8.94 -48.15 18.46
N LEU A 20 8.21 -47.22 17.83
CA LEU A 20 7.75 -47.36 16.44
C LEU A 20 8.70 -46.59 15.52
N VAL A 21 9.48 -47.32 14.73
CA VAL A 21 10.29 -46.82 13.62
C VAL A 21 9.32 -46.43 12.50
N LEU A 22 9.17 -45.13 12.21
CA LEU A 22 8.43 -44.68 11.04
C LEU A 22 9.40 -44.53 9.86
N ALA A 23 9.25 -45.44 8.90
CA ALA A 23 9.87 -45.37 7.59
C ALA A 23 9.36 -44.12 6.86
N SER A 24 10.28 -43.20 6.55
CA SER A 24 10.00 -42.01 5.74
C SER A 24 9.83 -42.43 4.28
N CYS A 25 8.60 -42.71 3.86
CA CYS A 25 8.24 -42.79 2.45
C CYS A 25 8.16 -41.38 1.88
N SER A 26 9.24 -40.90 1.27
CA SER A 26 9.21 -39.68 0.46
C SER A 26 8.49 -39.96 -0.86
N SER A 27 7.18 -39.70 -0.90
CA SER A 27 6.44 -39.62 -2.16
C SER A 27 6.58 -38.20 -2.71
N PRO A 28 7.01 -37.99 -3.97
CA PRO A 28 6.97 -36.68 -4.58
C PRO A 28 5.50 -36.30 -4.81
N SER A 29 4.99 -35.38 -4.00
CA SER A 29 3.70 -34.76 -4.24
C SER A 29 3.79 -34.00 -5.56
N SER A 30 3.22 -34.55 -6.62
CA SER A 30 2.89 -33.76 -7.82
C SER A 30 1.79 -32.78 -7.43
N THR A 31 2.18 -31.59 -6.97
CA THR A 31 1.26 -30.47 -6.77
C THR A 31 0.68 -30.11 -8.15
N SER A 32 -0.54 -30.59 -8.44
CA SER A 32 -1.31 -30.09 -9.56
C SER A 32 -1.63 -28.61 -9.26
N ALA A 33 -1.12 -27.72 -10.11
CA ALA A 33 -1.41 -26.30 -9.99
C ALA A 33 -2.94 -26.08 -10.10
N PRO A 34 -3.54 -25.26 -9.22
CA PRO A 34 -4.94 -24.87 -9.36
C PRO A 34 -5.19 -24.28 -10.75
N PRO A 35 -6.35 -24.53 -11.38
CA PRO A 35 -6.69 -23.88 -12.64
C PRO A 35 -6.63 -22.36 -12.45
N ALA A 36 -5.95 -21.67 -13.37
CA ALA A 36 -5.88 -20.22 -13.35
C ALA A 36 -7.31 -19.64 -13.39
N PRO A 37 -7.61 -18.58 -12.61
CA PRO A 37 -8.90 -17.92 -12.69
C PRO A 37 -9.11 -17.45 -14.13
N THR A 38 -10.15 -17.96 -14.78
CA THR A 38 -10.55 -17.49 -16.10
C THR A 38 -11.17 -16.11 -15.91
N SER A 39 -10.49 -15.07 -16.36
CA SER A 39 -11.05 -13.72 -16.38
C SER A 39 -12.21 -13.68 -17.39
N THR A 40 -13.45 -13.82 -16.93
CA THR A 40 -14.67 -13.74 -17.76
C THR A 40 -15.11 -12.30 -18.03
N GLY A 41 -14.20 -11.32 -17.96
CA GLY A 41 -14.45 -9.97 -18.46
C GLY A 41 -13.96 -9.89 -19.89
N ALA A 42 -14.84 -9.70 -20.86
CA ALA A 42 -14.42 -9.19 -22.16
C ALA A 42 -13.81 -7.80 -21.90
N GLY A 43 -12.47 -7.73 -21.89
CA GLY A 43 -11.77 -6.47 -21.67
C GLY A 43 -12.17 -5.46 -22.74
N VAL A 44 -12.26 -4.18 -22.34
CA VAL A 44 -12.39 -3.10 -23.32
C VAL A 44 -11.15 -3.15 -24.23
N PRO A 45 -11.30 -3.16 -25.57
CA PRO A 45 -10.16 -3.21 -26.46
C PRO A 45 -9.28 -1.97 -26.24
N LEU A 46 -8.00 -2.21 -25.99
CA LEU A 46 -6.99 -1.16 -25.92
C LEU A 46 -6.35 -0.97 -27.29
N VAL A 47 -6.06 0.27 -27.64
CA VAL A 47 -5.37 0.66 -28.88
C VAL A 47 -4.18 1.56 -28.56
N GLY A 48 -3.18 1.55 -29.44
CA GLY A 48 -2.09 2.53 -29.39
C GLY A 48 -2.67 3.94 -29.54
N THR A 49 -2.44 4.76 -28.52
CA THR A 49 -2.91 6.14 -28.43
C THR A 49 -1.69 7.04 -28.24
N ALA A 50 -1.50 8.00 -29.13
CA ALA A 50 -0.44 8.98 -29.01
C ALA A 50 -0.62 9.80 -27.73
N LEU A 51 0.44 9.85 -26.92
CA LEU A 51 0.47 10.69 -25.73
C LEU A 51 0.60 12.15 -26.15
N GLN A 52 -0.34 12.98 -25.72
CA GLN A 52 -0.30 14.42 -25.97
C GLN A 52 0.63 15.06 -24.94
N ILE A 53 1.71 15.67 -25.41
CA ILE A 53 2.74 16.26 -24.55
C ILE A 53 2.75 17.76 -24.81
N PRO A 54 2.32 18.60 -23.84
CA PRO A 54 2.47 20.05 -23.95
C PRO A 54 3.95 20.45 -24.02
N ASP A 55 4.28 21.49 -24.79
CA ASP A 55 5.67 21.96 -24.97
C ASP A 55 6.37 22.26 -23.64
N ALA A 56 5.64 22.80 -22.66
CA ALA A 56 6.17 23.09 -21.32
C ALA A 56 6.61 21.84 -20.55
N LEU A 57 6.15 20.65 -20.94
CA LEU A 57 6.41 19.38 -20.27
C LEU A 57 7.29 18.42 -21.11
N ALA A 58 7.72 18.87 -22.29
CA ALA A 58 8.42 18.08 -23.31
C ALA A 58 9.93 17.86 -23.01
N ASP A 59 10.35 17.92 -21.76
CA ASP A 59 11.69 17.49 -21.37
C ASP A 59 11.80 15.96 -21.38
N GLY A 60 13.03 15.44 -21.49
CA GLY A 60 13.29 14.01 -21.45
C GLY A 60 12.64 13.30 -20.25
N PRO A 61 12.07 12.08 -20.43
CA PRO A 61 11.99 11.30 -21.67
C PRO A 61 10.75 11.61 -22.52
N PHE A 62 10.11 12.78 -22.38
CA PHE A 62 8.91 13.18 -23.14
C PHE A 62 9.24 14.16 -24.29
N ASP A 63 10.51 14.29 -24.62
CA ASP A 63 11.05 15.04 -25.76
C ASP A 63 10.91 14.31 -27.11
N GLU A 64 10.37 13.09 -27.08
CA GLU A 64 10.07 12.27 -28.26
C GLU A 64 8.62 11.79 -28.22
N ALA A 65 8.11 11.36 -29.38
CA ALA A 65 6.78 10.76 -29.47
C ALA A 65 6.65 9.53 -28.54
N ARG A 66 5.56 9.49 -27.77
CA ARG A 66 5.20 8.37 -26.89
C ARG A 66 3.81 7.87 -27.23
N GLU A 67 3.60 6.56 -27.08
CA GLU A 67 2.29 5.94 -27.17
C GLU A 67 1.97 5.20 -25.88
N VAL A 68 0.69 5.19 -25.54
CA VAL A 68 0.13 4.41 -24.43
C VAL A 68 -1.02 3.55 -24.93
N GLN A 69 -1.27 2.45 -24.23
CA GLN A 69 -2.45 1.63 -24.49
C GLN A 69 -3.64 2.23 -23.75
N ALA A 70 -4.63 2.72 -24.48
CA ALA A 70 -5.85 3.29 -23.93
C ALA A 70 -7.08 2.71 -24.63
N PRO A 71 -8.27 2.75 -24.00
CA PRO A 71 -9.49 2.32 -24.67
C PRO A 71 -9.72 3.11 -25.96
N GLN A 72 -10.31 2.46 -26.97
CA GLN A 72 -10.64 3.12 -28.23
C GLN A 72 -11.49 4.39 -27.99
N GLY A 73 -11.07 5.51 -28.59
CA GLY A 73 -11.76 6.80 -28.48
C GLY A 73 -11.30 7.69 -27.32
N TRP A 74 -10.37 7.23 -26.49
CA TRP A 74 -9.77 8.02 -25.42
C TRP A 74 -8.58 8.83 -25.93
N SER A 75 -8.34 9.97 -25.27
CA SER A 75 -7.09 10.72 -25.37
C SER A 75 -6.33 10.59 -24.05
N VAL A 76 -5.00 10.64 -24.12
CA VAL A 76 -4.14 10.68 -22.94
C VAL A 76 -3.15 11.83 -23.10
N SER A 77 -3.03 12.66 -22.08
CA SER A 77 -2.13 13.81 -22.06
C SER A 77 -1.21 13.79 -20.84
N LEU A 78 0.01 14.28 -21.01
CA LEU A 78 0.90 14.62 -19.91
C LEU A 78 0.40 15.93 -19.30
N TRP A 79 -0.04 15.88 -18.04
CA TRP A 79 -0.62 17.04 -17.35
C TRP A 79 0.37 17.74 -16.42
N GLY A 80 1.18 16.99 -15.67
CA GLY A 80 2.18 17.55 -14.76
C GLY A 80 3.25 16.54 -14.36
N ARG A 81 4.39 17.02 -13.87
CA ARG A 81 5.54 16.18 -13.49
C ARG A 81 5.82 16.34 -12.01
N VAL A 82 5.82 15.21 -11.28
CA VAL A 82 6.15 15.17 -9.86
C VAL A 82 7.13 14.02 -9.64
N ASP A 83 8.39 14.37 -9.40
CA ASP A 83 9.43 13.37 -9.12
C ASP A 83 9.10 12.58 -7.87
N GLY A 84 9.20 11.26 -7.92
CA GLY A 84 8.88 10.39 -6.79
C GLY A 84 7.39 10.31 -6.44
N ALA A 85 6.49 10.73 -7.34
CA ALA A 85 5.04 10.56 -7.18
C ALA A 85 4.67 9.10 -6.89
N ARG A 86 3.77 8.88 -5.92
CA ARG A 86 3.25 7.54 -5.61
C ARG A 86 1.73 7.46 -5.66
N LEU A 87 1.03 8.25 -4.85
CA LEU A 87 -0.44 8.27 -4.83
C LEU A 87 -0.96 9.69 -4.99
N ALA A 88 -2.15 9.82 -5.58
CA ALA A 88 -2.78 11.10 -5.82
C ALA A 88 -4.26 11.09 -5.42
N ALA A 89 -4.75 12.25 -4.97
CA ALA A 89 -6.15 12.46 -4.60
C ALA A 89 -6.61 13.86 -4.96
N TRP A 90 -7.82 13.95 -5.53
CA TRP A 90 -8.47 15.24 -5.78
C TRP A 90 -8.91 15.88 -4.47
N THR A 91 -8.71 17.19 -4.36
CA THR A 91 -9.21 18.02 -3.27
C THR A 91 -10.65 18.46 -3.56
N PRO A 92 -11.40 18.91 -2.54
CA PRO A 92 -12.76 19.45 -2.73
C PRO A 92 -12.83 20.71 -3.61
N ASP A 93 -11.70 21.41 -3.80
CA ASP A 93 -11.55 22.62 -4.61
C ASP A 93 -10.80 22.35 -5.94
N ASP A 94 -10.95 21.15 -6.51
CA ASP A 94 -10.48 20.75 -7.84
C ASP A 94 -8.96 20.85 -8.06
N ARG A 95 -8.18 20.62 -7.01
CA ARG A 95 -6.71 20.50 -7.09
C ARG A 95 -6.29 19.04 -6.90
N LEU A 96 -5.05 18.71 -7.26
CA LEU A 96 -4.53 17.36 -7.10
C LEU A 96 -3.42 17.32 -6.04
N LEU A 97 -3.61 16.52 -5.00
CA LEU A 97 -2.54 16.14 -4.09
C LEU A 97 -1.75 14.98 -4.65
N VAL A 98 -0.43 15.01 -4.51
CA VAL A 98 0.47 13.92 -4.89
C VAL A 98 1.45 13.66 -3.75
N SER A 99 1.46 12.42 -3.22
CA SER A 99 2.38 12.03 -2.17
C SER A 99 3.74 11.59 -2.72
N ARG A 100 4.80 11.93 -1.98
CA ARG A 100 6.17 11.50 -2.25
C ARG A 100 6.79 10.86 -1.01
N PRO A 101 6.58 9.55 -0.77
CA PRO A 101 7.08 8.86 0.41
C PRO A 101 8.58 9.03 0.63
N ASP A 102 9.38 8.88 -0.42
CA ASP A 102 10.84 8.93 -0.33
C ASP A 102 11.36 10.35 0.02
N VAL A 103 10.57 11.39 -0.31
CA VAL A 103 10.87 12.80 0.00
C VAL A 103 10.29 13.20 1.37
N GLY A 104 9.20 12.56 1.81
CA GLY A 104 8.52 12.90 3.06
C GLY A 104 7.55 14.07 2.94
N ASP A 105 6.91 14.26 1.78
CA ASP A 105 6.03 15.41 1.57
C ASP A 105 4.80 15.09 0.68
N VAL A 106 3.86 16.03 0.65
CA VAL A 106 2.67 16.01 -0.22
C VAL A 106 2.66 17.30 -1.02
N VAL A 107 2.66 17.16 -2.35
CA VAL A 107 2.63 18.25 -3.32
C VAL A 107 1.18 18.56 -3.70
N LEU A 108 0.84 19.84 -3.81
CA LEU A 108 -0.40 20.36 -4.34
C LEU A 108 -0.17 20.88 -5.76
N LEU A 109 -0.89 20.29 -6.72
CA LEU A 109 -0.97 20.74 -8.11
C LEU A 109 -2.27 21.53 -8.30
N THR A 110 -2.15 22.79 -8.66
CA THR A 110 -3.29 23.68 -8.94
C THR A 110 -3.47 23.81 -10.46
N PRO A 111 -4.62 23.41 -11.03
CA PRO A 111 -4.87 23.52 -12.46
C PRO A 111 -4.76 24.95 -13.01
N GLY A 112 -4.42 25.07 -14.29
CA GLY A 112 -4.39 26.31 -15.06
C GLY A 112 -4.42 26.02 -16.56
N ASP A 113 -4.14 27.00 -17.41
CA ASP A 113 -4.19 26.87 -18.88
C ASP A 113 -3.04 26.02 -19.50
N GLY A 114 -2.17 25.46 -18.66
CA GLY A 114 -1.00 24.67 -19.07
C GLY A 114 -0.56 23.70 -17.96
N GLU A 115 0.75 23.61 -17.73
CA GLU A 115 1.29 22.86 -16.59
C GLU A 115 0.68 23.39 -15.28
N PRO A 116 0.19 22.51 -14.39
CA PRO A 116 -0.35 22.94 -13.11
C PRO A 116 0.72 23.58 -12.24
N ALA A 117 0.37 24.66 -11.56
CA ALA A 117 1.25 25.25 -10.57
C ALA A 117 1.47 24.25 -9.42
N SER A 118 2.73 24.04 -9.06
CA SER A 118 3.13 23.07 -8.04
C SER A 118 3.63 23.77 -6.77
N SER A 119 3.22 23.25 -5.61
CA SER A 119 3.68 23.73 -4.30
C SER A 119 3.66 22.59 -3.28
N THR A 120 4.48 22.66 -2.23
CA THR A 120 4.42 21.69 -1.13
C THR A 120 3.29 22.08 -0.17
N LEU A 121 2.34 21.18 0.06
CA LEU A 121 1.25 21.36 1.04
C LEU A 121 1.65 20.90 2.44
N LEU A 122 2.26 19.72 2.52
CA LEU A 122 2.75 19.12 3.77
C LEU A 122 4.18 18.66 3.56
N SER A 123 5.02 18.77 4.60
CA SER A 123 6.43 18.36 4.57
C SER A 123 6.86 17.75 5.91
N GLY A 124 8.02 17.11 5.93
CA GLY A 124 8.58 16.51 7.16
C GLY A 124 7.81 15.28 7.63
N LEU A 125 7.10 14.62 6.72
CA LEU A 125 6.30 13.43 6.99
C LEU A 125 7.16 12.16 6.91
N ASN A 126 6.81 11.14 7.70
CA ASN A 126 7.45 9.83 7.64
C ASN A 126 6.80 8.98 6.54
N GLN A 127 7.36 9.03 5.32
CA GLN A 127 6.91 8.24 4.17
C GLN A 127 5.39 8.34 3.92
N PRO A 128 4.87 9.54 3.58
CA PRO A 128 3.45 9.73 3.36
C PRO A 128 2.97 8.95 2.14
N HIS A 129 1.99 8.07 2.31
CA HIS A 129 1.44 7.25 1.24
C HIS A 129 0.14 7.81 0.70
N CYS A 130 -0.99 7.57 1.37
CA CYS A 130 -2.31 7.85 0.80
C CYS A 130 -2.91 9.12 1.41
N PRO A 131 -3.05 10.21 0.63
CA PRO A 131 -3.98 11.29 0.96
C PRO A 131 -5.41 10.88 0.62
N ALA A 132 -6.35 11.18 1.50
CA ALA A 132 -7.78 10.92 1.28
C ALA A 132 -8.64 11.99 1.95
N PHE A 133 -9.80 12.31 1.35
CA PHE A 133 -10.72 13.31 1.88
C PHE A 133 -12.00 12.67 2.45
N ALA A 134 -12.47 13.23 3.57
CA ALA A 134 -13.86 13.10 4.01
C ALA A 134 -14.39 14.50 4.33
N GLY A 135 -15.23 15.05 3.44
CA GLY A 135 -15.59 16.47 3.47
C GLY A 135 -14.34 17.34 3.39
N ASP A 136 -14.25 18.34 4.27
CA ASP A 136 -13.13 19.28 4.35
C ASP A 136 -11.98 18.78 5.24
N THR A 137 -11.91 17.46 5.50
CA THR A 137 -10.82 16.86 6.28
C THR A 137 -9.95 16.00 5.37
N LEU A 138 -8.67 16.36 5.30
CA LEU A 138 -7.63 15.56 4.66
C LEU A 138 -7.02 14.58 5.67
N TYR A 139 -6.99 13.31 5.33
CA TYR A 139 -6.27 12.27 6.06
C TYR A 139 -5.00 11.92 5.29
N VAL A 140 -3.86 11.85 5.98
CA VAL A 140 -2.59 11.40 5.40
C VAL A 140 -2.04 10.26 6.23
N ALA A 141 -1.93 9.09 5.59
CA ALA A 141 -1.22 7.95 6.16
C ALA A 141 0.29 8.12 5.98
N GLN A 142 1.01 8.03 7.10
CA GLN A 142 2.47 7.86 7.20
C GLN A 142 2.76 6.41 7.58
N SER A 143 4.03 6.00 7.55
CA SER A 143 4.42 4.62 7.89
C SER A 143 3.95 4.19 9.28
N ASP A 144 4.01 5.08 10.28
CA ASP A 144 3.76 4.77 11.68
C ASP A 144 2.52 5.47 12.27
N ARG A 145 1.78 6.24 11.47
CA ARG A 145 0.62 6.99 11.97
C ARG A 145 -0.31 7.46 10.86
N VAL A 146 -1.50 7.91 11.25
CA VAL A 146 -2.44 8.63 10.39
C VAL A 146 -2.80 9.94 11.08
N ASP A 147 -2.61 11.05 10.37
CA ASP A 147 -3.00 12.39 10.81
C ASP A 147 -4.19 12.89 9.99
N ALA A 148 -5.10 13.61 10.64
CA ALA A 148 -6.16 14.38 10.01
C ALA A 148 -5.81 15.86 10.01
N TYR A 149 -6.13 16.56 8.93
CA TYR A 149 -5.90 17.98 8.74
C TYR A 149 -7.20 18.65 8.32
N PRO A 150 -7.64 19.72 9.00
CA PRO A 150 -8.62 20.62 8.40
C PRO A 150 -8.07 21.14 7.08
N TYR A 151 -8.87 21.14 6.02
CA TYR A 151 -8.47 21.59 4.70
C TYR A 151 -9.39 22.70 4.21
N ALA A 152 -8.82 23.75 3.63
CA ALA A 152 -9.57 24.78 2.92
C ALA A 152 -8.67 25.46 1.88
N ASP A 153 -9.19 25.64 0.66
CA ASP A 153 -8.62 26.49 -0.39
C ASP A 153 -7.12 26.27 -0.67
N GLY A 154 -6.67 25.00 -0.76
CA GLY A 154 -5.26 24.68 -0.98
C GLY A 154 -4.37 24.79 0.25
N ALA A 155 -4.93 24.93 1.45
CA ALA A 155 -4.22 25.00 2.71
C ALA A 155 -4.72 23.97 3.73
N VAL A 156 -3.86 23.65 4.69
CA VAL A 156 -4.15 22.73 5.80
C VAL A 156 -3.95 23.42 7.15
N GLY A 157 -4.80 23.07 8.11
CA GLY A 157 -4.62 23.43 9.51
C GLY A 157 -3.67 22.49 10.25
N ASP A 158 -3.62 22.63 11.58
CA ASP A 158 -2.76 21.80 12.43
C ASP A 158 -3.14 20.31 12.36
N PRO A 159 -2.16 19.39 12.38
CA PRO A 159 -2.41 17.95 12.38
C PRO A 159 -3.11 17.51 13.67
N GLN A 160 -4.11 16.64 13.51
CA GLN A 160 -4.77 15.90 14.58
C GLN A 160 -4.48 14.40 14.39
N PRO A 161 -3.67 13.77 15.26
CA PRO A 161 -3.42 12.34 15.18
C PRO A 161 -4.72 11.54 15.33
N VAL A 162 -4.99 10.67 14.36
CA VAL A 162 -6.15 9.75 14.38
C VAL A 162 -5.73 8.38 14.90
N ALA A 163 -4.55 7.93 14.47
CA ALA A 163 -3.90 6.71 14.94
C ALA A 163 -2.39 6.94 14.95
N GLY A 164 -1.69 6.39 15.93
CA GLY A 164 -0.23 6.48 16.02
C GLY A 164 0.37 5.18 16.53
N VAL A 165 1.70 5.07 16.43
CA VAL A 165 2.48 3.88 16.81
C VAL A 165 2.04 2.65 15.99
N LEU A 166 1.71 2.88 14.72
CA LEU A 166 1.40 1.81 13.78
C LEU A 166 2.68 1.04 13.46
N PRO A 167 2.65 -0.30 13.42
CA PRO A 167 3.80 -1.09 13.02
C PRO A 167 4.20 -0.78 11.57
N ASP A 168 5.49 -0.57 11.37
CA ASP A 168 6.13 -0.32 10.09
C ASP A 168 7.45 -1.11 9.97
N ALA A 169 8.15 -0.98 8.83
CA ALA A 169 9.42 -1.66 8.63
C ALA A 169 10.51 -1.31 9.67
N LYS A 170 10.41 -0.16 10.34
CA LYS A 170 11.32 0.28 11.39
C LYS A 170 10.95 -0.26 12.77
N SER A 171 9.80 -0.93 12.89
CA SER A 171 9.37 -1.54 14.14
C SER A 171 10.25 -2.74 14.50
N ASP A 172 10.85 -2.72 15.70
CA ASP A 172 11.83 -3.72 16.15
C ASP A 172 11.33 -5.17 16.01
N HIS A 173 10.05 -5.39 16.29
CA HIS A 173 9.44 -6.72 16.22
C HIS A 173 9.21 -7.22 14.78
N LEU A 174 9.21 -6.32 13.79
CA LEU A 174 9.02 -6.65 12.37
C LEU A 174 10.33 -6.89 11.63
N ARG A 175 11.47 -6.44 12.16
CA ARG A 175 12.82 -6.69 11.60
C ARG A 175 12.93 -6.38 10.09
N GLY A 176 12.29 -5.30 9.62
CA GLY A 176 12.28 -4.91 8.21
C GLY A 176 11.30 -5.67 7.33
N ALA A 177 10.47 -6.57 7.86
CA ALA A 177 9.34 -7.11 7.11
C ALA A 177 8.38 -5.98 6.71
N TYR A 178 7.82 -6.07 5.50
CA TYR A 178 6.90 -5.06 4.93
C TYR A 178 7.52 -3.68 4.65
N ALA A 179 8.86 -3.61 4.52
CA ALA A 179 9.52 -2.44 3.93
C ALA A 179 9.14 -2.30 2.45
N HIS A 180 8.73 -1.10 2.04
CA HIS A 180 8.40 -0.72 0.67
C HIS A 180 9.36 0.34 0.14
#